data_AF-A0A9W6WH72-F1
#
_entry.id   AF-A0A9W6WH72-F1
#
_cell.length_a   1.000
_cell.length_b   1.000
_cell.length_c   1.000
_cell.angle_alpha   90.00
_cell.angle_beta   90.00
_cell.angle_gamma   90.00
#
_symmetry.space_group_name_H-M   'P 1'
#
loop_
_entity.id
_entity.type
_entity.pdbx_description
1 polymer ?
#
loop_
_entity_poly.entity_id
_entity_poly.type
_entity_poly.pdbx_seq_one_letter_code
_entity_poly.pdbx_strand_id
1 'polypeptide(L)'
;MFHTFTRPDQMFASHTGATAIAGRFTPGSFTNYITRSFKEPRLIIVTDPRTDAQAIKESSYVNIPVIALTDCDSPSEFVDVAIPCNNKGKHSIGLIWWLLAREVLRLRGVLPNRTEPWSIMPDLYFYRDPEEAEPTAETEEAEETEAGETEPVAEQEWTAEPTNADWAQTGASGDWAAETEGTASW
;
A
#
# COMPACT_ATOMS: atom_id res chain seq x y z
N MET A 1 3.00 -7.12 14.16
CA MET A 1 2.55 -6.06 15.09
C MET A 1 3.79 -5.23 15.40
N PHE A 2 4.23 -4.27 14.60
CA PHE A 2 3.56 -3.12 13.99
C PHE A 2 3.85 -3.02 12.48
N HIS A 3 2.82 -2.75 11.67
CA HIS A 3 2.92 -2.60 10.21
C HIS A 3 2.13 -1.37 9.72
N THR A 4 2.12 -0.31 10.53
CA THR A 4 1.20 0.84 10.44
C THR A 4 1.59 1.93 9.43
N PHE A 5 2.60 1.72 8.58
CA PHE A 5 3.14 2.79 7.70
C PHE A 5 3.12 2.45 6.21
N THR A 6 2.40 1.41 5.80
CA THR A 6 2.42 0.92 4.40
C THR A 6 1.74 1.83 3.39
N ARG A 7 0.72 2.58 3.82
CA ARG A 7 -0.06 3.46 2.94
C ARG A 7 0.69 4.71 2.43
N PRO A 8 1.38 5.52 3.26
CA PRO A 8 2.07 6.71 2.76
C PRO A 8 3.13 6.39 1.70
N ASP A 9 3.85 5.28 1.83
CA ASP A 9 4.87 4.85 0.88
C ASP A 9 4.26 4.51 -0.49
N GLN A 10 3.11 3.83 -0.51
CA GLN A 10 2.40 3.48 -1.76
C GLN A 10 1.84 4.71 -2.46
N MET A 11 1.27 5.65 -1.70
CA MET A 11 0.75 6.91 -2.27
C MET A 11 1.89 7.76 -2.82
N PHE A 12 3.01 7.85 -2.10
CA PHE A 12 4.21 8.53 -2.58
C PHE A 12 4.73 7.92 -3.89
N ALA A 13 4.84 6.59 -3.95
CA ALA A 13 5.26 5.87 -5.14
C ALA A 13 4.34 6.13 -6.34
N SER A 14 3.03 6.15 -6.12
CA SER A 14 2.03 6.38 -7.17
C SER A 14 2.15 7.78 -7.78
N HIS A 15 2.35 8.81 -6.96
CA HIS A 15 2.47 10.19 -7.45
C HIS A 15 3.83 10.53 -8.05
N THR A 16 4.91 9.94 -7.52
CA THR A 16 6.28 10.24 -7.97
C THR A 16 6.83 9.22 -8.97
N GLY A 17 6.11 8.14 -9.27
CA GLY A 17 6.60 7.03 -10.09
C GLY A 17 7.77 6.27 -9.45
N ALA A 18 7.93 6.38 -8.13
CA ALA A 18 8.95 5.64 -7.38
C ALA A 18 8.48 4.21 -7.08
N THR A 19 9.41 3.30 -6.78
CA THR A 19 9.07 1.93 -6.39
C THR A 19 9.03 1.78 -4.87
N ALA A 20 7.85 1.66 -4.29
CA ALA A 20 7.71 1.39 -2.86
C ALA A 20 8.00 -0.08 -2.52
N ILE A 21 8.42 -0.32 -1.27
CA ILE A 21 8.38 -1.61 -0.60
C ILE A 21 7.47 -1.44 0.60
N ALA A 22 6.17 -1.61 0.38
CA ALA A 22 5.20 -1.60 1.45
C ALA A 22 5.16 -3.01 2.04
N GLY A 23 5.66 -3.20 3.26
CA GLY A 23 5.78 -4.57 3.75
C GLY A 23 7.00 -4.82 4.61
N ARG A 24 7.17 -6.10 4.92
CA ARG A 24 8.42 -6.61 5.44
C ARG A 24 9.50 -6.46 4.37
N PHE A 25 10.61 -5.81 4.70
CA PHE A 25 11.77 -5.79 3.83
C PHE A 25 12.33 -7.22 3.67
N THR A 26 12.51 -7.67 2.43
CA THR A 26 13.09 -8.98 2.14
C THR A 26 14.61 -8.84 2.13
N PRO A 27 15.34 -9.55 3.01
CA PRO A 27 16.80 -9.47 3.02
C PRO A 27 17.39 -9.90 1.67
N GLY A 28 18.41 -9.19 1.21
CA GLY A 28 19.05 -9.41 -0.08
C GLY A 28 18.38 -8.67 -1.25
N SER A 29 17.44 -7.74 -0.98
CA SER A 29 16.78 -6.98 -2.05
C SER A 29 17.74 -6.07 -2.82
N PHE A 30 18.83 -5.60 -2.18
CA PHE A 30 19.83 -4.75 -2.86
C PHE A 30 21.09 -5.52 -3.29
N THR A 31 21.41 -6.63 -2.63
CA THR A 31 22.68 -7.34 -2.83
C THR A 31 22.52 -8.63 -3.64
N ASN A 32 21.37 -9.28 -3.61
CA ASN A 32 21.16 -10.59 -4.23
C ASN A 32 20.31 -10.51 -5.51
N TYR A 33 20.99 -10.54 -6.65
CA TYR A 33 20.39 -10.47 -7.99
C TYR A 33 19.47 -11.65 -8.35
N ILE A 34 19.57 -12.79 -7.65
CA ILE A 34 18.76 -13.99 -7.94
C ILE A 34 17.33 -13.82 -7.40
N THR A 35 17.14 -12.95 -6.41
CA THR A 35 15.82 -12.77 -5.79
C THR A 35 14.85 -12.05 -6.72
N ARG A 36 13.56 -12.43 -6.66
CA ARG A 36 12.50 -11.73 -7.42
C ARG A 36 12.29 -10.27 -6.98
N SER A 37 12.70 -9.95 -5.76
CA SER A 37 12.58 -8.63 -5.15
C SER A 37 13.85 -7.78 -5.31
N PHE A 38 14.76 -8.18 -6.20
CA PHE A 38 15.97 -7.44 -6.47
C PHE A 38 15.67 -6.06 -7.05
N LYS A 39 16.27 -5.02 -6.45
CA LYS A 39 16.15 -3.63 -6.89
C LYS A 39 17.50 -2.96 -6.81
N GLU A 40 17.81 -2.13 -7.80
CA GLU A 40 19.02 -1.29 -7.83
C GLU A 40 18.63 0.19 -7.75
N PRO A 41 18.16 0.67 -6.58
CA PRO A 41 17.79 2.07 -6.45
C PRO A 41 19.05 2.94 -6.42
N ARG A 42 18.94 4.14 -7.01
CA ARG A 42 19.97 5.18 -6.90
C ARG A 42 19.94 5.93 -5.58
N LEU A 43 18.81 5.86 -4.88
CA LEU A 43 18.55 6.50 -3.60
C LEU A 43 17.41 5.77 -2.92
N ILE A 44 17.47 5.62 -1.60
CA ILE A 44 16.37 5.10 -0.81
C ILE A 44 15.85 6.15 0.17
N ILE A 45 14.54 6.10 0.43
CA ILE A 45 13.88 6.92 1.45
C ILE A 45 13.27 5.95 2.45
N VAL A 46 13.54 6.18 3.74
CA VAL A 46 13.22 5.28 4.84
C VAL A 46 12.35 6.01 5.88
N THR A 47 11.36 5.32 6.44
CA THR A 47 10.40 5.92 7.38
C THR A 47 10.87 5.89 8.83
N ASP A 48 11.55 4.84 9.24
CA ASP A 48 12.18 4.75 10.56
C ASP A 48 13.47 3.91 10.43
N PRO A 49 14.64 4.48 10.73
CA PRO A 49 15.89 3.74 10.61
C PRO A 49 16.00 2.57 11.61
N ARG A 50 15.18 2.55 12.67
CA ARG A 50 15.17 1.44 13.63
C ARG A 50 14.47 0.21 13.05
N THR A 51 13.28 0.37 12.50
CA THR A 51 12.53 -0.76 11.90
C THR A 51 13.13 -1.21 10.58
N ASP A 52 13.67 -0.26 9.81
CA ASP A 52 14.19 -0.49 8.47
C ASP A 52 15.72 -0.62 8.45
N ALA A 53 16.33 -0.92 9.59
CA ALA A 53 17.79 -1.08 9.75
C ALA A 53 18.38 -2.09 8.76
N GLN A 54 17.61 -3.10 8.36
CA GLN A 54 18.04 -4.08 7.35
C GLN A 54 18.24 -3.43 5.98
N ALA A 55 17.34 -2.54 5.56
CA ALA A 55 17.45 -1.83 4.29
C ALA A 55 18.64 -0.86 4.31
N ILE A 56 18.84 -0.16 5.42
CA ILE A 56 19.97 0.76 5.62
C ILE A 56 21.30 -0.01 5.58
N LYS A 57 21.40 -1.12 6.31
CA LYS A 57 22.60 -1.95 6.30
C LYS A 57 22.91 -2.49 4.91
N GLU A 58 21.90 -2.98 4.19
CA GLU A 58 22.11 -3.46 2.81
C GLU A 58 22.51 -2.33 1.84
N SER A 59 21.94 -1.13 2.00
CA SER A 59 22.30 0.04 1.18
C SER A 59 23.78 0.42 1.32
N SER A 60 24.35 0.24 2.52
CA SER A 60 25.77 0.51 2.78
C SER A 60 26.71 -0.43 2.03
N TYR A 61 26.28 -1.66 1.72
CA TYR A 61 27.10 -2.61 0.94
C TYR A 61 27.18 -2.24 -0.55
N VAL A 62 26.19 -1.50 -1.07
CA VAL A 62 26.05 -1.19 -2.51
C VAL A 62 26.25 0.32 -2.77
N ASN A 63 26.71 1.09 -1.78
CA ASN A 63 26.96 2.54 -1.87
C ASN A 63 25.73 3.35 -2.32
N ILE A 64 24.54 2.98 -1.83
CA ILE A 64 23.29 3.67 -2.14
C ILE A 64 23.03 4.74 -1.07
N PRO A 65 22.79 6.01 -1.45
CA PRO A 65 22.49 7.06 -0.49
C PRO A 65 21.11 6.88 0.18
N VAL A 66 21.05 7.21 1.46
CA VAL A 66 19.89 7.01 2.33
C VAL A 66 19.35 8.35 2.86
N ILE A 67 18.08 8.61 2.57
CA ILE A 67 17.30 9.66 3.24
C ILE A 67 16.39 8.97 4.25
N ALA A 68 16.37 9.42 5.51
CA ALA A 68 15.51 8.82 6.53
C ALA A 68 14.69 9.88 7.27
N LEU A 69 13.45 9.53 7.63
CA LEU A 69 12.69 10.24 8.65
C LEU A 69 13.16 9.73 10.02
N THR A 70 13.61 10.63 10.88
CA THR A 70 14.27 10.25 12.15
C THR A 70 13.63 10.96 13.33
N ASP A 71 13.33 10.23 14.40
CA ASP A 71 12.99 10.80 15.70
C ASP A 71 14.25 10.91 16.58
N CYS A 72 14.16 11.56 17.74
CA CYS A 72 15.27 11.77 18.67
C CYS A 72 15.88 10.47 19.22
N ASP A 73 15.14 9.37 19.22
CA ASP A 73 15.57 8.05 19.71
C ASP A 73 16.08 7.12 18.59
N SER A 74 16.07 7.59 17.34
CA SER A 74 16.34 6.77 16.17
C SER A 74 17.84 6.79 15.82
N PRO A 75 18.48 5.64 15.59
CA PRO A 75 19.90 5.61 15.22
C PRO A 75 20.08 6.20 13.81
N SER A 76 21.00 7.15 13.66
CA SER A 76 21.32 7.81 12.39
C SER A 76 22.57 7.23 11.72
N GLU A 77 22.93 5.99 12.05
CA GLU A 77 24.06 5.30 11.42
C GLU A 77 23.73 4.99 9.96
N PHE A 78 24.66 5.32 9.05
CA PHE A 78 24.51 5.12 7.60
C PHE A 78 23.31 5.86 6.97
N VAL A 79 22.86 6.95 7.59
CA VAL A 79 21.90 7.90 7.02
C VAL A 79 22.64 9.13 6.53
N ASP A 80 22.48 9.47 5.25
CA ASP A 80 23.14 10.65 4.66
C ASP A 80 22.34 11.93 4.93
N VAL A 81 21.01 11.86 4.82
CA VAL A 81 20.11 13.00 5.07
C VAL A 81 19.01 12.57 6.03
N ALA A 82 19.04 13.13 7.23
CA ALA A 82 18.03 12.91 8.26
C ALA A 82 17.00 14.05 8.25
N ILE A 83 15.72 13.69 8.15
CA ILE A 83 14.60 14.63 8.31
C ILE A 83 14.02 14.42 9.72
N PRO A 84 14.24 15.35 10.66
CA PRO A 84 13.79 15.20 12.04
C PRO A 84 12.27 15.29 12.12
N CYS A 85 11.63 14.20 12.54
CA CYS A 85 10.19 13.98 12.43
C CYS A 85 9.70 13.03 13.53
N ASN A 86 8.43 13.15 13.92
CA ASN A 86 7.82 12.20 14.84
C ASN A 86 7.41 10.92 14.07
N ASN A 87 8.08 9.80 14.35
CA ASN A 87 7.83 8.49 13.73
C ASN A 87 6.73 7.67 14.42
N LYS A 88 6.20 8.11 15.58
CA LYS A 88 5.12 7.43 16.31
C LYS A 88 3.73 7.87 15.85
N GLY A 89 3.61 9.11 15.38
CA GLY A 89 2.35 9.69 14.94
C GLY A 89 1.99 9.30 13.50
N LYS A 90 0.84 8.65 13.29
CA LYS A 90 0.30 8.30 11.96
C LYS A 90 0.19 9.53 11.04
N HIS A 91 -0.30 10.65 11.59
CA HIS A 91 -0.46 11.89 10.83
C HIS A 91 0.87 12.56 10.48
N SER A 92 1.86 12.49 11.37
CA SER A 92 3.17 13.10 11.16
C SER A 92 3.83 12.52 9.92
N ILE A 93 3.95 11.18 9.86
CA ILE A 93 4.57 10.47 8.74
C ILE A 93 3.85 10.76 7.42
N GLY A 94 2.51 10.67 7.39
CA GLY A 94 1.76 10.95 6.18
C GLY A 94 1.89 12.40 5.70
N LEU A 95 1.94 13.37 6.61
CA LEU A 95 2.16 14.78 6.25
C LEU A 95 3.54 15.00 5.63
N ILE A 96 4.59 14.38 6.18
CA ILE A 96 5.95 14.56 5.67
C ILE A 96 6.09 13.95 4.27
N TRP A 97 5.55 12.74 4.06
CA TRP A 97 5.55 12.10 2.75
C TRP A 97 4.75 12.91 1.72
N TRP A 98 3.62 13.48 2.11
CA TRP A 98 2.83 14.37 1.25
C TRP A 98 3.61 15.64 0.88
N LEU A 99 4.27 16.28 1.86
CA LEU A 99 5.11 17.45 1.61
C LEU A 99 6.28 17.14 0.67
N LEU A 100 6.91 15.98 0.86
CA LEU A 100 8.00 15.50 0.01
C LEU A 100 7.50 15.27 -1.42
N ALA A 101 6.39 14.56 -1.60
CA ALA A 101 5.78 14.34 -2.92
C ALA A 101 5.44 15.65 -3.62
N ARG A 102 4.81 16.57 -2.89
CA ARG A 102 4.41 17.88 -3.41
C ARG A 102 5.62 18.68 -3.90
N GLU A 103 6.71 18.69 -3.16
CA GLU A 103 7.91 19.44 -3.55
C GLU A 103 8.64 18.76 -4.72
N VAL A 104 8.67 17.43 -4.77
CA VAL A 104 9.20 16.68 -5.93
C VAL A 104 8.40 16.99 -7.20
N LEU A 105 7.06 17.03 -7.12
CA LEU A 105 6.21 17.36 -8.26
C LEU A 105 6.36 18.81 -8.74
N ARG A 106 6.60 19.74 -7.81
CA ARG A 106 6.93 21.13 -8.15
C ARG A 106 8.27 21.25 -8.87
N LEU A 107 9.30 20.56 -8.37
CA LEU A 107 10.62 20.54 -9.03
C LEU A 107 10.59 19.87 -10.40
N ARG A 108 9.69 18.89 -10.60
CA ARG A 108 9.44 18.25 -11.91
C ARG A 108 8.60 19.10 -12.86
N GLY A 109 8.03 20.23 -12.41
CA GLY A 109 7.21 21.12 -13.23
C GLY A 109 5.78 20.63 -13.49
N VAL A 110 5.34 19.55 -12.84
CA VAL A 110 3.95 19.05 -12.94
C VAL A 110 2.99 19.98 -12.22
N LEU A 111 3.44 20.58 -11.10
CA LEU A 111 2.76 21.68 -10.43
C LEU A 111 3.55 22.98 -10.67
N PRO A 112 3.13 23.83 -11.62
CA PRO A 112 3.88 25.04 -11.99
C PRO A 112 3.74 26.15 -10.93
N ASN A 113 2.62 26.21 -10.21
CA ASN A 113 2.34 27.27 -9.25
C ASN A 113 2.79 26.88 -7.84
N ARG A 114 3.69 27.68 -7.26
CA ARG A 114 4.17 27.47 -5.88
C ARG A 114 3.17 27.93 -4.82
N THR A 115 2.36 28.93 -5.15
CA THR A 115 1.35 29.54 -4.28
C THR A 115 0.05 28.74 -4.24
N GLU A 116 -0.24 27.98 -5.29
CA GLU A 116 -1.47 27.22 -5.37
C GLU A 116 -1.38 25.96 -4.50
N PRO A 117 -2.44 25.64 -3.72
CA PRO A 117 -2.51 24.39 -2.99
C PRO A 117 -2.58 23.23 -3.97
N TRP A 118 -1.94 22.11 -3.60
CA TRP A 118 -2.07 20.88 -4.38
C TRP A 118 -3.48 20.31 -4.18
N SER A 119 -4.13 19.86 -5.26
CA SER A 119 -5.49 19.31 -5.24
C SER A 119 -5.64 18.06 -4.36
N ILE A 120 -4.56 17.30 -4.19
CA ILE A 120 -4.57 16.09 -3.38
C ILE A 120 -4.38 16.46 -1.91
N MET A 121 -5.34 16.04 -1.08
CA MET A 121 -5.34 16.31 0.35
C MET A 121 -4.31 15.41 1.08
N PRO A 122 -3.64 15.90 2.14
CA PRO A 122 -2.64 15.11 2.89
C PRO A 122 -3.21 13.88 3.59
N ASP A 123 -4.51 13.87 3.87
CA ASP A 123 -5.20 12.75 4.53
C ASP A 123 -5.12 11.44 3.72
N LEU A 124 -4.95 11.54 2.39
CA LEU A 124 -4.76 10.36 1.53
C LEU A 124 -3.56 9.50 1.98
N TYR A 125 -2.52 10.15 2.52
CA TYR A 125 -1.28 9.51 2.99
C TYR A 125 -1.38 8.94 4.40
N PHE A 126 -2.47 9.17 5.13
CA PHE A 126 -2.64 8.58 6.45
C PHE A 126 -2.97 7.11 6.37
N TYR A 127 -2.46 6.35 7.33
CA TYR A 127 -2.81 4.96 7.50
C TYR A 127 -4.24 4.86 8.05
N ARG A 128 -5.10 4.12 7.35
CA ARG A 128 -6.44 3.76 7.79
C ARG A 128 -6.38 2.37 8.43
N ASP A 129 -6.88 2.23 9.65
CA ASP A 129 -7.02 0.91 10.26
C ASP A 129 -8.14 0.14 9.54
N PRO A 130 -7.95 -1.15 9.21
CA PRO A 130 -8.96 -1.92 8.49
C PRO A 130 -10.29 -2.06 9.27
N GLU A 131 -10.26 -2.01 10.61
CA GLU A 131 -11.47 -2.02 11.45
C GLU A 131 -12.21 -0.67 11.49
N GLU A 132 -11.55 0.45 11.16
CA GLU A 132 -12.20 1.77 11.01
C GLU A 132 -12.63 2.05 9.56
N ALA A 133 -12.09 1.30 8.60
CA ALA A 133 -12.47 1.38 7.19
C ALA A 133 -13.86 0.77 6.92
N GLU A 134 -14.25 -0.28 7.67
CA GLU A 134 -15.59 -0.87 7.58
C GLU A 134 -16.72 0.09 8.01
N PRO A 135 -16.66 0.79 9.16
CA PRO A 135 -17.68 1.76 9.51
C PRO A 135 -17.68 3.02 8.63
N THR A 136 -16.56 3.34 7.96
CA THR A 136 -16.52 4.47 7.01
C THR A 136 -17.03 4.11 5.62
N ALA A 137 -16.78 2.89 5.14
CA ALA A 137 -17.39 2.37 3.92
C ALA A 137 -18.91 2.21 4.07
N GLU A 138 -19.38 1.76 5.24
CA GLU A 138 -20.81 1.72 5.57
C GLU A 138 -21.44 3.12 5.62
N THR A 139 -20.72 4.15 6.07
CA THR A 139 -21.22 5.54 6.02
C THR A 139 -21.16 6.15 4.62
N GLU A 140 -20.18 5.78 3.79
CA GLU A 140 -20.09 6.22 2.38
C GLU A 140 -21.18 5.52 1.53
N GLU A 141 -21.46 4.23 1.78
CA GLU A 141 -22.60 3.50 1.19
C GLU A 141 -23.94 4.06 1.69
N ALA A 142 -24.05 4.50 2.95
CA ALA A 142 -25.24 5.16 3.48
C ALA A 142 -25.51 6.53 2.83
N GLU A 143 -24.48 7.34 2.57
CA GLU A 143 -24.62 8.62 1.85
C GLU A 143 -25.02 8.42 0.38
N GLU A 144 -24.54 7.36 -0.30
CA GLU A 144 -25.03 7.02 -1.65
C GLU A 144 -26.50 6.55 -1.64
N THR A 145 -26.96 5.88 -0.57
CA THR A 145 -28.38 5.52 -0.43
C THR A 145 -29.29 6.71 -0.11
N GLU A 146 -28.85 7.69 0.70
CA GLU A 146 -29.65 8.89 1.00
C GLU A 146 -29.74 9.87 -0.17
N ALA A 147 -28.77 9.89 -1.09
CA ALA A 147 -28.86 10.69 -2.32
C ALA A 147 -29.80 10.07 -3.38
N GLY A 148 -30.17 8.79 -3.23
CA GLY A 148 -31.03 8.05 -4.17
C GLY A 148 -32.53 8.06 -3.84
N GLU A 149 -32.93 8.46 -2.63
CA GLU A 149 -34.32 8.35 -2.18
C GLU A 149 -35.06 9.70 -2.24
N THR A 150 -35.52 10.08 -3.44
CA THR A 150 -36.71 10.94 -3.57
C THR A 150 -37.75 10.27 -4.47
N GLU A 151 -38.90 9.97 -3.84
CA GLU A 151 -40.23 9.49 -4.32
C GLU A 151 -40.54 7.98 -4.06
N PRO A 152 -41.60 7.65 -3.27
CA PRO A 152 -41.83 6.31 -2.69
C PRO A 152 -42.89 5.49 -3.43
N VAL A 153 -42.73 4.16 -3.54
CA VAL A 153 -43.85 3.23 -3.77
C VAL A 153 -43.66 1.87 -3.07
N ALA A 154 -44.51 1.67 -2.06
CA ALA A 154 -45.20 0.46 -1.59
C ALA A 154 -44.42 -0.76 -1.06
N GLU A 155 -44.69 -1.06 0.21
CA GLU A 155 -44.37 -2.29 0.95
C GLU A 155 -44.92 -3.56 0.27
N GLN A 156 -44.11 -4.63 0.26
CA GLN A 156 -44.65 -5.99 0.31
C GLN A 156 -43.72 -6.94 1.09
N GLU A 157 -44.25 -7.45 2.19
CA GLU A 157 -43.61 -8.31 3.19
C GLU A 157 -43.21 -9.68 2.64
N TRP A 158 -42.00 -10.11 3.01
CA TRP A 158 -41.41 -11.43 2.79
C TRP A 158 -41.90 -12.42 3.87
N THR A 159 -42.50 -13.55 3.46
CA THR A 159 -42.60 -14.74 4.31
C THR A 159 -42.11 -15.99 3.57
N ALA A 160 -40.96 -16.54 4.00
CA ALA A 160 -40.62 -17.97 4.01
C ALA A 160 -39.16 -18.18 4.48
N GLU A 161 -39.00 -19.05 5.48
CA GLU A 161 -37.76 -19.48 6.15
C GLU A 161 -37.01 -20.62 5.38
N PRO A 162 -35.79 -21.03 5.80
CA PRO A 162 -34.70 -21.43 4.91
C PRO A 162 -34.55 -22.95 4.72
N THR A 163 -33.92 -23.35 3.60
CA THR A 163 -33.33 -24.69 3.45
C THR A 163 -31.87 -24.58 3.05
N ASN A 164 -30.99 -24.75 4.02
CA ASN A 164 -29.55 -24.93 3.84
C ASN A 164 -29.25 -26.44 3.83
N ALA A 165 -29.05 -27.02 2.65
CA ALA A 165 -28.42 -28.33 2.48
C ALA A 165 -28.16 -28.57 0.98
N ASP A 166 -26.96 -28.23 0.46
CA ASP A 166 -26.30 -29.06 -0.58
C ASP A 166 -24.87 -28.66 -1.03
N TRP A 167 -24.05 -27.97 -0.21
CA TRP A 167 -22.77 -27.42 -0.73
C TRP A 167 -21.52 -27.82 0.06
N ALA A 168 -21.60 -28.85 0.91
CA ALA A 168 -20.43 -29.48 1.50
C ALA A 168 -20.45 -30.98 1.20
N GLN A 169 -19.35 -31.46 0.61
CA GLN A 169 -19.01 -32.89 0.34
C GLN A 169 -19.55 -33.40 -1.00
N THR A 170 -18.79 -33.33 -2.09
CA THR A 170 -17.69 -34.27 -2.29
C THR A 170 -16.82 -33.83 -3.47
N GLY A 171 -15.56 -33.51 -3.18
CA GLY A 171 -14.53 -33.51 -4.21
C GLY A 171 -14.21 -34.96 -4.62
N ALA A 172 -14.09 -35.20 -5.92
CA ALA A 172 -13.25 -36.26 -6.47
C ALA A 172 -13.00 -36.01 -7.97
N SER A 173 -11.77 -35.55 -8.24
CA SER A 173 -10.93 -35.85 -9.42
C SER A 173 -11.50 -35.65 -10.83
N GLY A 174 -10.88 -34.72 -11.57
CA GLY A 174 -10.94 -34.65 -13.03
C GLY A 174 -9.76 -33.83 -13.57
N ASP A 175 -8.60 -34.48 -13.70
CA ASP A 175 -7.35 -33.96 -14.24
C ASP A 175 -7.47 -33.73 -15.77
N TRP A 176 -6.93 -32.61 -16.27
CA TRP A 176 -7.06 -32.13 -17.66
C TRP A 176 -5.70 -32.19 -18.37
N ALA A 177 -5.43 -33.21 -19.20
CA ALA A 177 -4.52 -33.13 -20.36
C ALA A 177 -4.49 -34.39 -21.23
N ALA A 178 -4.71 -34.19 -22.55
CA ALA A 178 -4.13 -34.87 -23.73
C ALA A 178 -4.37 -36.39 -23.91
N GLU A 179 -4.45 -37.00 -25.10
CA GLU A 179 -4.52 -36.63 -26.52
C GLU A 179 -4.92 -37.93 -27.25
N THR A 180 -5.47 -37.79 -28.47
CA THR A 180 -5.41 -38.70 -29.64
C THR A 180 -5.53 -40.23 -29.47
N GLU A 181 -6.47 -40.84 -30.20
CA GLU A 181 -6.19 -41.57 -31.45
C GLU A 181 -7.47 -42.26 -31.96
N GLY A 182 -7.75 -42.07 -33.26
CA GLY A 182 -8.54 -43.02 -34.01
C GLY A 182 -7.61 -44.11 -34.55
N THR A 183 -8.08 -45.36 -34.60
CA THR A 183 -8.01 -46.25 -35.76
C THR A 183 -8.64 -47.61 -35.43
N ALA A 184 -8.94 -48.33 -36.49
CA ALA A 184 -9.92 -49.40 -36.64
C ALA A 184 -9.46 -50.81 -36.24
N SER A 185 -10.46 -51.71 -36.28
CA SER A 185 -10.45 -53.17 -36.50
C SER A 185 -9.84 -54.07 -35.43
N TRP A 186 -10.66 -54.96 -34.86
CA TRP A 186 -11.01 -56.25 -35.46
C TRP A 186 -12.44 -56.66 -35.07
#